data_AF-A0A445MUT0-F1
#
_entry.id   AF-A0A445MUT0-F1
#
_cell.length_a   1.000
_cell.length_b   1.000
_cell.length_c   1.000
_cell.angle_alpha   90.00
_cell.angle_beta   90.00
_cell.angle_gamma   90.00
#
_symmetry.space_group_name_H-M   'P 1'
#
loop_
_entity.id
_entity.type
_entity.pdbx_description
1 polymer ?
#
loop_
_entity_poly.entity_id
_entity_poly.type
_entity_poly.pdbx_seq_one_letter_code
_entity_poly.pdbx_strand_id
1 'polypeptide(L)'
;MYYVLIKGKSYLGLDFDAREEIREGLRKRIEENGVRFVQYDWVWDENDQCLLLVGRYERIEEASLWIEALKSMGFDILIRTSLPGDGSCDAN
;
A
#
# COMPACT_ATOMS: atom_id res chain seq x y z
N MET A 1 5.59 -11.32 -9.99
CA MET A 1 6.05 -10.32 -9.00
C MET A 1 4.93 -10.09 -8.00
N TYR A 2 5.25 -9.94 -6.72
CA TYR A 2 4.32 -9.68 -5.63
C TYR A 2 4.52 -8.25 -5.11
N TYR A 3 3.45 -7.48 -5.14
CA TYR A 3 3.39 -6.11 -4.65
C TYR A 3 2.77 -6.13 -3.27
N VAL A 4 3.50 -5.66 -2.28
CA VAL A 4 3.01 -5.53 -0.90
C VAL A 4 2.58 -4.08 -0.73
N LEU A 5 1.28 -3.90 -0.54
CA LEU A 5 0.67 -2.60 -0.33
C LEU A 5 0.08 -2.54 1.08
N ILE A 6 0.28 -1.42 1.76
CA ILE A 6 -0.46 -1.09 2.98
C ILE A 6 -1.78 -0.48 2.56
N LYS A 7 -2.88 -1.06 3.03
CA LYS A 7 -4.22 -0.52 2.86
C LYS A 7 -4.45 0.55 3.94
N GLY A 8 -4.50 1.79 3.50
CA GLY A 8 -4.92 2.93 4.30
C GLY A 8 -6.44 3.01 4.43
N LYS A 9 -6.91 4.08 5.08
CA LYS A 9 -8.34 4.38 5.15
C LYS A 9 -8.90 4.68 3.74
N SER A 10 -10.16 4.34 3.52
CA SER A 10 -10.89 4.72 2.31
C SER A 10 -11.07 6.24 2.24
N TYR A 11 -10.88 6.82 1.06
CA TYR A 11 -11.21 8.22 0.74
C TYR A 11 -12.68 8.42 0.35
N LEU A 12 -13.50 7.37 0.43
CA LEU A 12 -14.91 7.43 0.06
C LEU A 12 -15.63 8.46 0.94
N GLY A 13 -16.05 9.57 0.32
CA GLY A 13 -16.71 10.68 1.00
C GLY A 13 -15.79 11.65 1.76
N LEU A 14 -14.47 11.61 1.52
CA LEU A 14 -13.51 12.54 2.13
C LEU A 14 -13.11 13.65 1.18
N ASP A 15 -13.15 14.89 1.69
CA ASP A 15 -12.62 16.09 1.06
C ASP A 15 -11.10 16.03 0.90
N PHE A 16 -10.56 16.85 -0.01
CA PHE A 16 -9.13 16.89 -0.32
C PHE A 16 -8.22 16.99 0.92
N ASP A 17 -8.63 17.81 1.89
CA ASP A 17 -7.92 18.01 3.16
C ASP A 17 -7.83 16.72 3.99
N ALA A 18 -8.95 16.01 4.15
CA ALA A 18 -8.99 14.73 4.85
C ALA A 18 -8.19 13.63 4.12
N ARG A 19 -8.05 13.73 2.79
CA ARG A 19 -7.19 12.82 2.02
C ARG A 19 -5.72 13.04 2.34
N GLU A 20 -5.31 14.31 2.44
CA GLU A 20 -3.94 14.68 2.81
C GLU A 20 -3.62 14.28 4.26
N GLU A 21 -4.54 14.49 5.19
CA GLU A 21 -4.39 14.07 6.59
C GLU A 21 -4.19 12.55 6.72
N ILE A 22 -4.90 11.75 5.92
CA ILE A 22 -4.69 10.29 5.89
C ILE A 22 -3.29 9.94 5.38
N ARG A 23 -2.81 10.61 4.32
CA ARG A 23 -1.46 10.38 3.78
C ARG A 23 -0.39 10.72 4.80
N GLU A 24 -0.49 11.90 5.40
CA GLU A 24 0.45 12.35 6.44
C GLU A 24 0.38 11.46 7.68
N GLY A 25 -0.82 11.11 8.13
CA GLY A 25 -1.02 10.23 9.28
C GLY A 25 -0.46 8.83 9.06
N LEU A 26 -0.64 8.25 7.86
CA LEU A 26 -0.07 6.95 7.53
C LEU A 26 1.46 7.02 7.47
N ARG A 27 2.01 8.08 6.83
CA ARG A 27 3.45 8.33 6.79
C ARG A 27 4.04 8.44 8.20
N LYS A 28 3.41 9.24 9.05
CA LYS A 28 3.85 9.46 10.43
C LYS A 28 3.79 8.17 11.24
N ARG A 29 2.70 7.40 11.14
CA ARG A 29 2.61 6.07 11.78
C ARG A 29 3.72 5.14 11.33
N ILE A 30 4.06 5.13 10.05
CA ILE A 30 5.15 4.30 9.49
C ILE A 30 6.51 4.74 10.08
N GLU A 31 6.77 6.05 10.11
CA GLU A 31 7.99 6.61 10.70
C GLU A 31 8.07 6.36 12.23
N GLU A 32 6.94 6.43 12.94
CA GLU A 32 6.85 6.11 14.38
C GLU A 32 7.10 4.64 14.69
N ASN A 33 6.77 3.74 13.77
CA ASN A 33 7.09 2.31 13.88
C ASN A 33 8.54 1.99 13.46
N GLY A 34 9.35 3.02 13.14
CA GLY A 34 10.76 2.87 12.76
C GLY A 34 10.96 2.36 11.33
N VAL A 35 9.90 2.31 10.53
CA VAL A 35 9.98 1.92 9.12
C VAL A 35 10.08 3.20 8.30
N ARG A 36 11.16 3.35 7.51
CA ARG A 36 11.35 4.52 6.65
C ARG A 36 11.53 4.07 5.21
N PHE A 37 10.57 4.40 4.37
CA PHE A 37 10.66 4.11 2.94
C PHE A 37 11.42 5.23 2.23
N VAL A 38 12.26 4.84 1.27
CA VAL A 38 12.99 5.80 0.42
C VAL A 38 12.02 6.49 -0.54
N GLN A 39 10.96 5.79 -0.97
CA GLN A 39 9.89 6.32 -1.80
C GLN A 39 8.54 5.82 -1.28
N TYR A 40 7.58 6.73 -1.20
CA TYR A 40 6.20 6.43 -0.82
C TYR A 40 5.36 6.40 -2.10
N ASP A 41 5.21 5.23 -2.69
CA ASP A 41 4.48 5.05 -3.94
C ASP A 41 3.00 4.82 -3.63
N TRP A 42 2.20 5.88 -3.83
CA TRP A 42 0.78 5.87 -3.51
C TRP A 42 -0.02 5.37 -4.72
N VAL A 43 -0.62 4.20 -4.56
CA VAL A 43 -1.51 3.61 -5.55
C VAL A 43 -2.95 3.98 -5.21
N TRP A 44 -3.64 4.56 -6.18
CA TRP A 44 -5.08 4.77 -6.12
C TRP A 44 -5.78 3.54 -6.70
N ASP A 45 -6.68 2.95 -5.93
CA ASP A 45 -7.56 1.89 -6.42
C ASP A 45 -8.91 2.48 -6.87
N GLU A 46 -9.64 1.77 -7.74
CA GLU A 46 -10.96 2.16 -8.26
C GLU A 46 -12.01 2.37 -7.15
N ASN A 47 -11.74 1.88 -5.93
CA ASN A 47 -12.59 2.05 -4.76
C ASN A 47 -12.30 3.31 -3.93
N ASP A 48 -11.57 4.30 -4.48
CA ASP A 48 -11.09 5.49 -3.75
C ASP A 48 -10.31 5.07 -2.47
N GLN A 49 -9.58 3.96 -2.52
CA GLN A 49 -8.81 3.48 -1.39
C GLN A 49 -7.36 3.94 -1.49
N CYS A 50 -6.83 4.40 -0.36
CA CYS A 50 -5.43 4.72 -0.25
C CYS A 50 -4.62 3.43 -0.13
N LEU A 51 -3.82 3.09 -1.14
CA LEU A 51 -2.85 2.02 -1.05
C LEU A 51 -1.45 2.62 -1.09
N LEU A 52 -0.58 2.21 -0.18
CA LEU A 52 0.83 2.58 -0.18
C LEU A 52 1.65 1.36 -0.55
N LEU A 53 2.30 1.36 -1.70
CA LEU A 53 3.25 0.33 -2.08
C LEU A 53 4.50 0.46 -1.21
N VAL A 54 4.74 -0.55 -0.39
CA VAL A 54 5.86 -0.59 0.56
C VAL A 54 6.98 -1.53 0.13
N GLY A 55 6.70 -2.41 -0.83
CA GLY A 55 7.72 -3.27 -1.40
C GLY A 55 7.23 -4.08 -2.58
N ARG A 56 8.18 -4.45 -3.44
CA ARG A 56 7.98 -5.43 -4.50
C ARG A 56 8.91 -6.60 -4.24
N TYR A 57 8.38 -7.81 -4.33
CA TYR A 57 9.10 -9.04 -4.04
C TYR A 57 8.89 -10.01 -5.20
N GLU A 58 9.90 -10.82 -5.51
CA GLU A 58 9.75 -11.87 -6.53
C GLU A 58 8.99 -13.07 -5.96
N ARG A 59 9.18 -13.34 -4.66
CA ARG A 59 8.54 -14.45 -3.94
C ARG A 59 7.73 -13.94 -2.76
N ILE A 60 6.55 -14.52 -2.57
CA ILE A 60 5.69 -14.18 -1.43
C ILE A 60 6.30 -14.58 -0.07
N GLU A 61 7.18 -15.58 -0.07
CA GLU A 61 7.91 -16.04 1.13
C GLU A 61 8.77 -14.92 1.72
N GLU A 62 9.44 -14.13 0.87
CA GLU A 62 10.25 -12.97 1.29
C GLU A 62 9.37 -11.84 1.82
N ALA A 63 8.18 -11.68 1.23
CA ALA A 63 7.19 -10.72 1.70
C ALA A 63 6.52 -11.16 3.01
N SER A 64 6.45 -12.46 3.32
CA SER A 64 5.67 -12.99 4.45
C SER A 64 6.12 -12.40 5.78
N LEU A 65 7.43 -12.32 6.01
CA LEU A 65 8.02 -11.71 7.21
C LEU A 65 7.65 -10.22 7.33
N TRP A 66 7.66 -9.49 6.22
CA TRP A 66 7.25 -8.09 6.17
C TRP A 66 5.75 -7.92 6.41
N ILE A 67 4.93 -8.77 5.81
CA ILE A 67 3.48 -8.76 5.98
C ILE A 67 3.12 -9.02 7.44
N GLU A 68 3.75 -10.01 8.07
CA GLU A 68 3.52 -10.33 9.48
C GLU A 68 3.98 -9.21 10.40
N ALA A 69 5.15 -8.61 10.16
CA ALA A 69 5.64 -7.48 10.93
C ALA A 69 4.68 -6.29 10.85
N LEU A 70 4.25 -5.91 9.64
CA LEU A 70 3.35 -4.78 9.44
C LEU A 70 1.93 -5.06 9.97
N LYS A 71 1.43 -6.29 9.85
CA LYS A 71 0.17 -6.71 10.48
C LYS A 71 0.26 -6.64 12.01
N SER A 72 1.39 -7.06 12.59
CA SER A 72 1.63 -6.99 14.03
C SER A 72 1.67 -5.55 14.55
N MET A 73 2.13 -4.60 13.72
CA MET A 73 2.08 -3.16 13.98
C MET A 73 0.67 -2.55 13.81
N GLY A 74 -0.34 -3.35 13.40
CA GLY A 74 -1.72 -2.90 13.21
C GLY A 74 -1.97 -2.20 11.88
N PHE A 75 -1.22 -2.54 10.85
CA PHE A 75 -1.49 -2.14 9.47
C PHE A 75 -2.19 -3.24 8.69
N ASP A 76 -3.11 -2.85 7.82
CA ASP A 76 -3.80 -3.78 6.94
C ASP A 76 -2.98 -3.94 5.66
N ILE A 77 -2.63 -5.17 5.30
CA ILE A 77 -1.70 -5.45 4.18
C ILE A 77 -2.44 -6.15 3.06
N LEU A 78 -2.33 -5.58 1.87
CA LEU A 78 -2.85 -6.12 0.63
C LEU A 78 -1.68 -6.58 -0.24
N ILE A 79 -1.73 -7.84 -0.68
CA ILE A 79 -0.74 -8.39 -1.59
C ILE A 79 -1.41 -8.50 -2.96
N ARG A 80 -0.79 -7.92 -3.98
CA ARG A 80 -1.24 -8.09 -5.37
C ARG A 80 -0.14 -8.74 -6.20
N THR A 81 -0.52 -9.58 -7.14
CA THR A 81 0.39 -10.15 -8.14
C THR A 81 0.47 -9.30 -9.40
N SER A 82 -0.46 -8.35 -9.56
CA SER A 82 -0.56 -7.45 -10.71
C SER A 82 -1.13 -6.10 -10.27
N LEU A 83 -0.52 -5.01 -10.71
CA LEU A 83 -1.04 -3.65 -10.54
C LEU A 83 -1.82 -3.25 -11.80
N PRO A 84 -2.93 -2.51 -11.70
CA PRO A 84 -3.63 -1.99 -12.88
C PRO A 84 -2.70 -1.00 -13.59
N GLY A 85 -2.16 -1.42 -14.74
CA GLY A 85 -1.09 -0.72 -15.46
C GLY A 85 0.02 -1.66 -15.97
N ASP A 86 0.15 -2.86 -15.39
CA ASP A 86 0.98 -3.94 -15.94
C ASP A 86 0.18 -4.66 -17.04
N GLY A 87 0.08 -4.00 -18.19
CA GLY A 87 -0.71 -4.48 -19.32
C GLY A 87 -0.14 -5.78 -19.89
N SER A 88 -0.73 -6.92 -19.51
CA SER A 88 -0.97 -7.95 -20.52
C SER A 88 -2.11 -7.42 -21.38
N CYS A 89 -1.73 -6.91 -22.54
CA CYS A 89 -2.57 -6.82 -23.71
C CYS A 89 -3.11 -8.23 -24.02
N ASP A 90 -4.23 -8.59 -23.41
CA ASP A 90 -5.15 -9.60 -23.94
C ASP A 90 -6.38 -8.84 -24.46
N ALA A 91 -6.21 -8.23 -25.63
CA ALA A 91 -7.33 -7.87 -26.48
C ALA A 91 -7.47 -8.99 -27.53
N ASN A 92 -8.66 -9.60 -27.51
CA ASN A 92 -9.14 -10.64 -28.42
C ASN A 92 -8.89 -10.33 -29.91
#